data_AF-A0A5C5YRU0-F1
#
_entry.id   AF-A0A5C5YRU0-F1
#
_cell.length_a   1.000
_cell.length_b   1.000
_cell.length_c   1.000
_cell.angle_alpha   90.00
_cell.angle_beta   90.00
_cell.angle_gamma   90.00
#
_symmetry.space_group_name_H-M   'P 1'
#
loop_
_entity.id
_entity.type
_entity.pdbx_description
1 polymer ?
#
loop_
_entity_poly.entity_id
_entity_poly.type
_entity_poly.pdbx_seq_one_letter_code
_entity_poly.pdbx_strand_id
1 'polypeptide(L)'
;MLRPYVVGEIERLLGEGVLSRREIARQVGASRAIVDRIANGSRAGVGVAPEAHSGSDSAELLPNYSRCPGCGMRVVLPCVYCRAVAYVGRCRPGLAVGSERRAA
;
A
#
# COMPACT_ATOMS: atom_id res chain seq x y z
N MET A 1 -12.53 2.23 -15.61
CA MET A 1 -12.76 3.67 -15.89
C MET A 1 -14.21 3.99 -15.61
N LEU A 2 -14.50 5.07 -14.87
CA LEU A 2 -15.89 5.55 -14.71
C LEU A 2 -16.30 6.38 -15.92
N ARG A 3 -17.58 6.31 -16.28
CA ARG A 3 -18.14 7.23 -17.29
C ARG A 3 -18.16 8.65 -16.70
N PRO A 4 -17.87 9.69 -17.48
CA PRO A 4 -17.75 11.06 -16.99
C PRO A 4 -19.03 11.57 -16.31
N TYR A 5 -20.20 11.15 -16.78
CA TYR A 5 -21.49 11.46 -16.15
C TYR A 5 -21.58 10.96 -14.70
N VAL A 6 -21.04 9.77 -14.41
CA VAL A 6 -21.06 9.16 -13.08
C VAL A 6 -20.14 9.92 -12.12
N VAL A 7 -19.03 10.48 -12.62
CA VAL A 7 -18.12 11.31 -11.82
C VAL A 7 -18.78 12.64 -11.45
N GLY A 8 -19.43 13.29 -12.42
CA GLY A 8 -20.15 14.55 -12.18
C GLY A 8 -21.26 14.41 -11.14
N GLU A 9 -22.00 13.29 -11.17
CA GLU A 9 -23.04 13.02 -10.18
C GLU A 9 -22.45 12.78 -8.77
N ILE A 10 -21.30 12.11 -8.67
CA ILE A 10 -20.60 11.94 -7.39
C ILE A 10 -20.10 13.28 -6.85
N GLU A 11 -19.51 14.13 -7.69
CA GLU A 11 -19.06 15.48 -7.30
C GLU A 11 -20.22 16.34 -6.81
N ARG A 12 -21.38 16.27 -7.50
CA ARG A 12 -22.61 16.97 -7.10
C ARG A 12 -23.10 16.52 -5.72
N LEU A 13 -23.23 15.22 -5.49
CA LEU A 13 -23.70 14.64 -4.22
C LEU A 13 -22.71 14.89 -3.06
N LEU A 14 -21.40 14.93 -3.35
CA LEU A 14 -20.39 15.30 -2.37
C LEU A 14 -20.50 16.80 -1.99
N GLY A 15 -20.81 17.67 -2.95
CA GLY A 15 -21.03 19.10 -2.72
C GLY A 15 -22.28 19.40 -1.89
N GLU A 16 -23.31 18.58 -1.98
CA GLU A 16 -24.51 18.70 -1.13
C GLU A 16 -24.21 18.37 0.34
N GLY A 17 -23.23 17.49 0.61
CA GLY A 17 -22.79 17.15 1.97
C GLY A 17 -23.80 16.40 2.84
N VAL A 18 -24.99 16.08 2.31
CA VAL A 18 -26.08 15.41 3.03
C VAL A 18 -25.86 13.91 3.16
N LEU A 19 -25.22 13.30 2.16
CA LEU A 19 -25.02 11.85 2.09
C LEU A 19 -23.61 11.45 2.49
N SER A 20 -23.50 10.36 3.25
CA SER A 20 -22.21 9.73 3.49
C SER A 20 -21.67 9.11 2.20
N ARG A 21 -20.35 8.96 2.11
CA ARG A 21 -19.67 8.38 0.94
C ARG A 21 -20.15 6.95 0.59
N ARG A 22 -20.67 6.21 1.58
CA ARG A 22 -21.27 4.88 1.37
C ARG A 22 -22.67 4.97 0.75
N GLU A 23 -23.45 5.98 1.11
CA GLU A 23 -24.78 6.21 0.53
C GLU A 23 -24.66 6.69 -0.91
N ILE A 24 -23.72 7.61 -1.17
CA ILE A 24 -23.39 8.07 -2.54
C ILE A 24 -22.98 6.88 -3.42
N ALA A 25 -22.12 5.99 -2.91
CA ALA A 25 -21.70 4.78 -3.63
C ALA A 25 -22.89 3.88 -3.99
N ARG A 26 -23.82 3.66 -3.05
CA ARG A 26 -25.03 2.86 -3.30
C ARG A 26 -25.98 3.51 -4.30
N GLN A 27 -26.14 4.83 -4.23
CA GLN A 27 -27.05 5.59 -5.09
C GLN A 27 -26.56 5.65 -6.53
N VAL A 28 -25.25 5.79 -6.73
CA VAL A 28 -24.64 5.95 -8.06
C VAL A 28 -24.17 4.60 -8.65
N GLY A 29 -24.24 3.51 -7.88
CA GLY A 29 -23.78 2.19 -8.32
C GLY A 29 -22.26 2.08 -8.46
N ALA A 30 -21.51 2.87 -7.68
CA ALA A 30 -20.05 2.88 -7.65
C ALA A 30 -19.51 2.18 -6.40
N SER A 31 -18.25 1.77 -6.42
CA SER A 31 -17.61 1.28 -5.19
C SER A 31 -17.27 2.44 -4.25
N ARG A 32 -17.30 2.20 -2.94
CA ARG A 32 -16.88 3.19 -1.94
C ARG A 32 -15.46 3.74 -2.24
N ALA A 33 -14.55 2.87 -2.69
CA ALA A 33 -13.17 3.24 -3.04
C ALA A 33 -13.08 4.17 -4.27
N ILE A 34 -14.08 4.17 -5.15
CA ILE A 34 -14.19 5.13 -6.24
C ILE A 34 -14.63 6.49 -5.70
N VAL A 35 -15.67 6.51 -4.87
CA VAL A 35 -16.18 7.75 -4.24
C VAL A 35 -15.11 8.39 -3.36
N ASP A 36 -14.38 7.60 -2.58
CA ASP A 36 -13.26 8.09 -1.75
C ASP A 36 -12.15 8.71 -2.61
N ARG A 37 -11.82 8.14 -3.77
CA ARG A 37 -10.83 8.73 -4.69
C ARG A 37 -11.30 10.06 -5.29
N ILE A 38 -12.57 10.15 -5.66
CA ILE A 38 -13.16 11.38 -6.21
C ILE A 38 -13.22 12.46 -5.12
N ALA A 39 -13.70 12.12 -3.92
CA ALA A 39 -13.77 13.04 -2.78
C ALA A 39 -12.39 13.55 -2.35
N ASN A 40 -11.36 12.72 -2.45
CA ASN A 40 -9.99 13.10 -2.12
C ASN A 40 -9.23 13.77 -3.29
N GLY A 41 -9.93 14.15 -4.38
CA GLY A 41 -9.32 14.84 -5.52
C GLY A 41 -8.35 13.99 -6.35
N SER A 42 -8.29 12.68 -6.10
CA SER A 42 -7.46 11.74 -6.86
C SER A 42 -8.11 11.45 -8.20
N ARG A 43 -7.99 12.39 -9.14
CA ARG A 43 -8.31 12.23 -10.57
C ARG A 43 -7.29 11.30 -11.24
N ALA A 44 -7.21 10.05 -10.80
CA ALA A 44 -6.50 8.99 -11.51
C ALA A 44 -7.36 8.54 -12.70
N GLY A 45 -7.43 9.35 -13.74
CA GLY A 45 -8.33 9.11 -14.87
C GLY A 45 -8.19 10.00 -16.10
N VAL A 46 -7.15 10.82 -16.23
CA VAL A 46 -6.81 11.50 -17.49
C VAL A 46 -5.38 11.13 -17.88
N GLY A 47 -5.26 10.03 -18.61
CA GLY A 47 -4.32 9.87 -19.73
C GLY A 47 -2.83 10.24 -19.60
N VAL A 48 -2.21 10.30 -18.42
CA VAL A 48 -0.76 10.51 -18.32
C VAL A 48 -0.17 9.48 -17.38
N ALA A 49 0.89 8.82 -17.86
CA ALA A 49 1.68 7.83 -17.14
C ALA A 49 2.04 8.32 -15.72
N PRO A 50 2.13 7.44 -14.71
CA PRO A 50 2.44 7.84 -13.35
C PRO A 50 3.93 8.17 -13.25
N GLU A 51 4.32 9.37 -13.68
CA GLU A 51 5.59 9.96 -13.31
C GLU A 51 5.38 10.81 -12.06
N ALA A 52 5.82 10.25 -10.94
CA ALA A 52 6.59 10.90 -9.90
C ALA A 52 6.25 12.37 -9.50
N HIS A 53 5.70 12.48 -8.28
CA HIS A 53 6.05 13.45 -7.22
C HIS A 53 5.57 14.92 -7.27
N SER A 54 4.70 15.26 -6.31
CA SER A 54 4.69 16.52 -5.50
C SER A 54 3.59 16.37 -4.42
N GLY A 55 3.87 16.04 -3.14
CA GLY A 55 4.39 16.90 -2.05
C GLY A 55 3.19 17.44 -1.23
N SER A 56 3.05 17.39 0.10
CA SER A 56 3.88 16.99 1.25
C SER A 56 2.93 16.85 2.46
N ASP A 57 2.98 15.73 3.18
CA ASP A 57 2.52 15.67 4.57
C ASP A 57 3.36 14.61 5.29
N SER A 58 3.90 14.96 6.44
CA SER A 58 4.99 14.28 7.14
C SER A 58 4.61 12.90 7.70
N ALA A 59 4.34 11.92 6.85
CA ALA A 59 4.52 10.52 7.22
C ALA A 59 6.00 10.22 6.98
N GLU A 60 6.79 10.11 8.06
CA GLU A 60 8.09 9.45 8.02
C GLU A 60 7.98 8.26 7.08
N LEU A 61 8.82 8.22 6.04
CA LEU A 61 8.95 7.09 5.14
C LEU A 61 9.47 5.91 5.97
N LEU A 62 8.58 5.31 6.76
CA LEU A 62 8.84 4.12 7.53
C LEU A 62 9.40 3.13 6.52
N PRO A 63 10.62 2.63 6.74
CA PRO A 63 11.26 1.80 5.74
C PRO A 63 10.33 0.63 5.43
N ASN A 64 10.18 0.31 4.14
CA ASN A 64 9.23 -0.70 3.66
C ASN A 64 9.61 -2.08 4.22
N TYR A 65 9.15 -2.39 5.43
CA TYR A 65 9.36 -3.67 6.08
C TYR A 65 8.56 -4.75 5.33
N SER A 66 9.29 -5.69 4.75
CA SER A 66 8.74 -6.84 4.05
C SER A 66 9.09 -8.11 4.82
N ARG A 67 8.27 -9.17 4.70
CA ARG A 67 8.67 -10.49 5.22
C ARG A 67 9.78 -11.05 4.34
N CYS A 68 10.89 -11.46 4.94
CA CYS A 68 11.98 -12.10 4.20
C CYS A 68 11.54 -13.49 3.69
N PRO A 69 11.71 -13.83 2.40
CA PRO A 69 11.38 -15.15 1.89
C PRO A 69 12.29 -16.27 2.42
N GLY A 70 13.46 -15.94 2.99
CA GLY A 70 14.39 -16.91 3.58
C GLY A 70 14.04 -17.26 5.03
N CYS A 71 13.98 -16.27 5.92
CA CYS A 71 13.79 -16.50 7.36
C CYS A 71 12.38 -16.16 7.89
N GLY A 72 11.53 -15.50 7.09
CA GLY A 72 10.17 -15.12 7.48
C GLY A 72 10.05 -13.86 8.35
N MET A 73 11.16 -13.31 8.86
CA MET A 73 11.16 -12.11 9.70
C MET A 73 10.74 -10.85 8.91
N ARG A 74 10.08 -9.89 9.59
CA ARG A 74 9.83 -8.54 9.04
C ARG A 74 11.14 -7.76 9.08
N VAL A 75 11.66 -7.42 7.91
CA VAL A 75 12.96 -6.74 7.75
C VAL A 75 12.89 -5.73 6.61
N VAL A 76 13.84 -4.81 6.59
CA VAL A 76 14.17 -4.07 5.36
C VAL A 76 14.98 -5.01 4.48
N LEU A 77 14.55 -5.20 3.23
CA LEU A 77 15.30 -6.02 2.28
C LEU A 77 16.51 -5.22 1.76
N PRO A 78 17.67 -5.87 1.53
CA PRO A 78 17.94 -7.31 1.72
C PRO A 78 18.13 -7.72 3.19
N CYS A 79 17.71 -8.94 3.53
CA CYS A 79 17.78 -9.44 4.92
C CYS A 79 19.24 -9.65 5.38
N VAL A 80 19.71 -8.79 6.30
CA VAL A 80 21.06 -8.86 6.88
C VAL A 80 21.28 -10.18 7.64
N TYR A 81 20.27 -10.68 8.35
CA TYR A 81 20.35 -11.98 9.04
C TYR A 81 20.63 -13.13 8.07
N CYS A 82 19.82 -13.27 7.01
CA CYS A 82 20.02 -14.32 6.01
C CYS A 82 21.40 -14.19 5.33
N ARG A 83 21.85 -12.96 5.07
CA ARG A 83 23.20 -12.70 4.55
C ARG A 83 24.29 -13.17 5.51
N ALA A 84 24.16 -12.88 6.81
CA ALA A 84 25.11 -13.29 7.83
C ALA A 84 25.15 -14.81 7.98
N VAL A 85 23.99 -15.48 8.03
CA VAL A 85 23.91 -16.95 8.07
C VAL A 85 24.59 -17.57 6.84
N ALA A 86 24.32 -17.05 5.65
CA ALA A 86 24.94 -17.54 4.42
C ALA A 86 26.47 -17.30 4.41
N TYR A 87 26.93 -16.16 4.93
CA TYR A 87 28.36 -15.87 5.06
C TYR A 87 29.04 -16.82 6.06
N VAL A 88 28.47 -17.00 7.25
CA VAL A 88 28.99 -17.94 8.26
C VAL A 88 28.99 -19.36 7.72
N GLY A 89 27.94 -19.81 7.03
CA GLY A 89 27.90 -21.12 6.40
C GLY A 89 29.01 -21.35 5.37
N ARG A 90 29.40 -20.30 4.63
CA ARG A 90 30.55 -20.36 3.70
C ARG A 90 31.91 -20.35 4.40
N CYS A 91 32.07 -19.54 5.46
CA CYS A 91 33.36 -19.34 6.12
C CYS A 91 33.64 -20.34 7.27
N ARG A 92 32.60 -20.91 7.87
CA ARG A 92 32.66 -21.86 8.99
C ARG A 92 31.65 -23.00 8.76
N PRO A 93 31.92 -23.90 7.80
CA PRO A 93 31.11 -25.10 7.63
C PRO A 93 31.18 -25.93 8.93
N GLY A 94 30.08 -25.98 9.69
CA GLY A 94 29.98 -26.71 10.96
C GLY A 94 29.35 -25.95 12.13
N LEU A 95 29.17 -24.63 12.04
CA LEU A 95 28.45 -23.88 13.08
C LEU A 95 26.93 -23.98 12.84
N ALA A 96 26.23 -24.85 13.59
CA ALA A 96 24.78 -24.96 13.50
C ALA A 96 24.13 -23.65 13.99
N VAL A 97 23.50 -22.89 13.09
CA VAL A 97 22.71 -21.71 13.47
C VAL A 97 21.36 -22.21 13.99
N GLY A 98 21.22 -22.22 15.31
CA GLY A 98 20.06 -22.75 16.03
C GLY A 98 18.73 -22.21 15.49
N SER A 99 17.89 -23.12 15.01
CA SER A 99 16.54 -22.87 14.54
C SER A 99 15.54 -23.11 15.67
N GLU A 100 15.48 -22.24 16.67
CA GLU A 100 14.40 -22.31 17.67
C GLU A 100 13.35 -21.24 17.39
N ARG A 101 12.41 -21.62 16.51
CA ARG A 101 11.13 -20.94 16.34
C ARG A 101 10.25 -21.32 17.54
N ARG A 102 9.98 -20.39 18.44
CA ARG A 102 8.76 -20.43 19.27
C ARG A 102 7.80 -19.39 18.73
N ALA A 103 6.74 -19.88 18.09
CA ALA A 103 5.52 -19.15 17.89
C ALA A 103 4.83 -18.99 19.25
N ALA A 104 4.43 -17.78 19.58
CA ALA A 104 3.40 -17.44 20.56
C ALA A 104 2.59 -16.30 19.98
#